data_AF-K1UB94-F1
#
_entry.id   AF-K1UB94-F1
#
_cell.length_a   1.000
_cell.length_b   1.000
_cell.length_c   1.000
_cell.angle_alpha   90.00
_cell.angle_beta   90.00
_cell.angle_gamma   90.00
#
_symmetry.space_group_name_H-M   'P 1'
#
loop_
_entity.id
_entity.type
_entity.pdbx_description
1 polymer ?
#
loop_
_entity_poly.entity_id
_entity_poly.type
_entity_poly.pdbx_seq_one_letter_code
_entity_poly.pdbx_strand_id
1 'polypeptide(L)'
;MNIGQNYDEKYPIISIEDGLDEEDWEGWKKLTDRLGDKVQLVGDDLFVTNTERLAKGIEMGAGNAILIKLNQIGSVSETLEAIKMAHKAGYTAISSHRSGETADTTIADLAVALNTCQIKTGA
;
A
#
# COMPACT_ATOMS: atom_id res chain seq x y z
N MET A 1 14.45 -4.95 -5.34
CA MET A 1 14.35 -5.87 -6.50
C MET A 1 15.41 -5.52 -7.54
N ASN A 2 16.05 -6.50 -8.18
CA ASN A 2 16.87 -6.19 -9.35
C ASN A 2 15.90 -5.93 -10.53
N ILE A 3 15.85 -4.69 -11.01
CA ILE A 3 14.93 -4.21 -12.05
C ILE A 3 15.15 -4.93 -13.41
N GLY A 4 16.03 -5.93 -13.50
CA GLY A 4 16.27 -6.74 -14.70
C GLY A 4 15.61 -8.12 -14.71
N GLN A 5 14.97 -8.57 -13.62
CA GLN A 5 14.35 -9.90 -13.57
C GLN A 5 12.82 -9.81 -13.67
N ASN A 6 12.25 -10.40 -14.72
CA ASN A 6 10.81 -10.40 -15.01
C ASN A 6 10.10 -11.54 -14.28
N TYR A 7 10.00 -11.43 -12.96
CA TYR A 7 9.25 -12.40 -12.16
C TYR A 7 7.76 -12.40 -12.48
N ASP A 8 7.21 -11.24 -12.85
CA ASP A 8 5.83 -11.01 -13.29
C ASP A 8 5.50 -11.70 -14.62
N GLU A 9 6.50 -11.93 -15.49
CA GLU A 9 6.29 -12.69 -16.73
C GLU A 9 6.30 -14.20 -16.49
N LYS A 10 7.04 -14.65 -15.49
CA LYS A 10 7.19 -16.08 -15.18
C LYS A 10 6.08 -16.62 -14.29
N TYR A 11 5.57 -15.78 -13.41
CA TYR A 11 4.58 -16.15 -12.39
C TYR A 11 3.40 -15.18 -12.42
N PRO A 12 2.17 -15.63 -12.13
CA PRO A 12 0.99 -14.78 -12.10
C PRO A 12 0.96 -13.89 -10.84
N ILE A 13 1.99 -13.05 -10.67
CA ILE A 13 2.10 -12.11 -9.56
C ILE A 13 1.14 -10.96 -9.81
N ILE A 14 0.19 -10.76 -8.90
CA ILE A 14 -0.81 -9.69 -8.99
C ILE A 14 -0.50 -8.49 -8.10
N SER A 15 0.37 -8.67 -7.09
CA SER A 15 0.71 -7.63 -6.12
C SER A 15 2.13 -7.84 -5.58
N ILE A 16 2.86 -6.73 -5.40
CA ILE A 16 4.20 -6.65 -4.81
C ILE A 16 4.16 -5.54 -3.76
N GLU A 17 4.56 -5.87 -2.54
CA GLU A 17 4.72 -4.94 -1.43
C GLU A 17 6.21 -4.63 -1.22
N ASP A 18 6.53 -3.36 -0.99
CA ASP A 18 7.87 -2.85 -0.71
C ASP A 18 8.98 -3.42 -1.60
N GLY A 19 8.80 -3.26 -2.92
CA GLY A 19 9.76 -3.77 -3.92
C GLY A 19 11.13 -3.10 -3.88
N LEU A 20 11.23 -1.93 -3.25
CA LEU A 20 12.40 -1.06 -3.12
C LEU A 20 12.43 -0.42 -1.71
N ASP A 21 13.55 0.21 -1.39
CA ASP A 21 13.77 0.93 -0.13
C ASP A 21 12.75 2.06 0.09
N GLU A 22 12.43 2.36 1.35
CA GLU A 22 11.43 3.35 1.75
C GLU A 22 11.79 4.80 1.34
N GLU A 23 13.06 5.10 1.09
CA GLU A 23 13.51 6.42 0.63
C GLU A 23 13.93 6.47 -0.85
N ASP A 24 13.85 5.35 -1.59
CA ASP A 24 14.17 5.30 -3.03
C ASP A 24 12.97 5.73 -3.91
N TRP A 25 12.52 6.98 -3.74
CA TRP A 25 11.38 7.54 -4.46
C TRP A 25 11.53 7.50 -5.99
N GLU A 26 12.75 7.73 -6.49
CA GLU A 26 13.05 7.66 -7.92
C GLU A 26 12.99 6.23 -8.45
N GLY A 27 13.48 5.26 -7.67
CA GLY A 27 13.34 3.85 -7.98
C GLY A 27 11.87 3.42 -8.00
N TRP A 28 11.08 3.83 -7.02
CA TRP A 28 9.65 3.54 -6.96
C TRP A 28 8.88 4.10 -8.14
N LYS A 29 9.18 5.34 -8.57
CA LYS A 29 8.60 5.90 -9.79
C LYS A 29 8.93 5.04 -11.01
N LYS A 30 10.20 4.67 -11.20
CA LYS A 30 10.62 3.81 -12.33
C LYS A 30 9.97 2.43 -12.29
N LEU A 31 9.82 1.86 -11.10
CA LEU A 31 9.13 0.60 -10.90
C LEU A 31 7.65 0.71 -11.31
N THR A 32 7.02 1.82 -10.93
CA THR A 32 5.61 2.11 -11.24
C THR A 32 5.40 2.36 -12.72
N ASP A 33 6.23 3.17 -13.36
CA ASP A 33 6.21 3.41 -14.81
C ASP A 33 6.32 2.09 -15.62
N ARG A 34 7.01 1.08 -15.05
CA ARG A 34 7.26 -0.19 -15.72
C ARG A 34 6.17 -1.23 -15.47
N LEU A 35 5.68 -1.36 -14.23
CA LEU A 35 4.84 -2.48 -13.79
C LEU A 35 3.44 -2.07 -13.34
N GLY A 36 3.18 -0.78 -13.10
CA GLY A 36 1.97 -0.29 -12.45
C GLY A 36 0.67 -0.61 -13.19
N ASP A 37 0.72 -0.85 -14.50
CA ASP A 37 -0.43 -1.24 -15.32
C ASP A 37 -0.77 -2.74 -15.23
N LYS A 38 0.15 -3.55 -14.69
CA LYS A 38 0.04 -5.03 -14.67
C LYS A 38 -0.03 -5.59 -13.25
N VAL A 39 0.67 -4.95 -12.32
CA VAL A 39 0.89 -5.44 -10.96
C VAL A 39 0.56 -4.33 -9.98
N GLN A 40 -0.14 -4.69 -8.89
CA GLN A 40 -0.35 -3.79 -7.77
C GLN A 40 0.99 -3.58 -7.04
N LEU A 41 1.40 -2.33 -6.85
CA LEU A 41 2.62 -1.92 -6.17
C LEU A 41 2.25 -1.22 -4.86
N VAL A 42 2.37 -1.97 -3.77
CA VAL A 42 1.92 -1.58 -2.42
C VAL A 42 3.07 -0.95 -1.67
N GLY A 43 2.91 0.32 -1.28
CA GLY A 43 3.80 0.96 -0.31
C GLY A 43 3.33 0.70 1.12
N ASP A 44 4.15 0.02 1.91
CA ASP A 44 3.99 -0.13 3.35
C ASP A 44 4.97 0.81 4.07
N ASP A 45 6.27 0.50 4.08
CA ASP A 45 7.28 1.38 4.68
C ASP A 45 7.44 2.68 3.86
N LEU A 46 7.16 2.64 2.56
CA LEU A 46 7.15 3.85 1.72
C LEU A 46 6.15 4.91 2.22
N PHE A 47 4.96 4.50 2.69
CA PHE A 47 3.88 5.42 3.04
C PHE A 47 3.57 5.50 4.53
N VAL A 48 3.84 4.44 5.30
CA VAL A 48 3.61 4.32 6.75
C VAL A 48 2.23 4.83 7.21
N THR A 49 1.20 4.61 6.39
CA THR A 49 -0.17 5.13 6.64
C THR A 49 -0.23 6.66 6.84
N ASN A 50 0.77 7.41 6.36
CA ASN A 50 0.90 8.85 6.53
C ASN A 50 0.47 9.61 5.27
N THR A 51 -0.43 10.58 5.43
CA THR A 51 -1.02 11.35 4.32
C THR A 51 -0.02 12.23 3.59
N GLU A 52 1.03 12.74 4.25
CA GLU A 52 2.04 13.58 3.59
C GLU A 52 2.92 12.72 2.66
N ARG A 53 3.35 11.55 3.13
CA ARG A 53 4.11 10.60 2.30
C ARG A 53 3.27 10.04 1.15
N LEU A 54 2.01 9.72 1.43
CA LEU A 54 1.07 9.29 0.39
C LEU A 54 0.86 10.39 -0.68
N ALA A 55 0.66 11.65 -0.26
CA ALA A 55 0.53 12.77 -1.18
C ALA A 55 1.76 12.93 -2.09
N LYS A 56 2.97 12.81 -1.51
CA LYS A 56 4.22 12.80 -2.28
C LYS A 56 4.25 11.64 -3.29
N GLY A 57 3.87 10.43 -2.87
CA GLY A 57 3.80 9.27 -3.75
C GLY A 57 2.86 9.48 -4.93
N ILE A 58 1.66 10.01 -4.67
CA ILE A 58 0.67 10.33 -5.70
C ILE A 58 1.21 11.37 -6.68
N GLU A 59 1.84 12.45 -6.19
CA GLU A 59 2.40 13.50 -7.05
C GLU A 59 3.51 12.97 -7.95
N MET A 60 4.38 12.10 -7.41
CA MET A 60 5.50 11.52 -8.16
C MET A 60 5.09 10.37 -9.09
N GLY A 61 3.92 9.77 -8.89
CA GLY A 61 3.53 8.52 -9.53
C GLY A 61 4.32 7.32 -9.00
N ALA A 62 4.55 7.28 -7.69
CA ALA A 62 5.20 6.17 -6.99
C ALA A 62 4.17 5.26 -6.32
N GLY A 63 4.20 3.97 -6.64
CA GLY A 63 3.21 2.99 -6.19
C GLY A 63 1.84 3.18 -6.85
N ASN A 64 0.91 2.26 -6.57
CA ASN A 64 -0.51 2.40 -6.93
C ASN A 64 -1.44 1.81 -5.84
N ALA A 65 -0.86 1.46 -4.68
CA ALA A 65 -1.56 0.94 -3.53
C ALA A 65 -0.85 1.34 -2.23
N ILE A 66 -1.61 1.46 -1.15
CA ILE A 66 -1.10 1.72 0.20
C ILE A 66 -1.52 0.59 1.15
N LEU A 67 -0.58 0.11 1.96
CA LEU A 67 -0.88 -0.77 3.08
C LEU A 67 -1.27 0.07 4.30
N ILE A 68 -2.47 -0.16 4.83
CA ILE A 68 -3.04 0.62 5.92
C ILE A 68 -2.86 -0.12 7.24
N LYS A 69 -2.07 0.45 8.15
CA LYS A 69 -1.87 -0.03 9.52
C LYS A 69 -2.24 1.09 10.50
N LEU A 70 -3.36 0.93 11.20
CA LEU A 70 -3.95 1.97 12.06
C LEU A 70 -2.94 2.52 13.09
N ASN A 71 -2.14 1.64 13.68
CA ASN A 71 -1.19 2.00 14.72
C ASN A 71 0.12 2.61 14.19
N GLN A 72 0.30 2.79 12.87
CA GLN A 72 1.38 3.62 12.31
C GLN A 72 1.03 5.12 12.38
N ILE A 73 -0.25 5.48 12.18
CA ILE A 73 -0.69 6.89 12.16
C ILE A 73 -1.31 7.33 13.49
N GLY A 74 -1.84 6.38 14.29
CA GLY A 74 -2.17 6.59 15.69
C GLY A 74 -3.64 6.86 15.99
N SER A 75 -4.45 7.29 15.00
CA SER A 75 -5.89 7.47 15.17
C SER A 75 -6.74 6.90 14.03
N VAL A 76 -8.00 6.58 14.36
CA VAL A 76 -8.99 6.14 13.37
C VAL A 76 -9.24 7.25 12.35
N SER A 77 -9.41 8.50 12.80
CA SER A 77 -9.69 9.63 11.90
C SER A 77 -8.59 9.84 10.86
N GLU A 78 -7.32 9.78 11.25
CA GLU A 78 -6.21 9.91 10.30
C GLU A 78 -6.13 8.72 9.35
N THR A 79 -6.45 7.52 9.84
CA THR A 79 -6.58 6.33 8.99
C THR A 79 -7.66 6.51 7.93
N LEU A 80 -8.81 7.09 8.29
CA LEU A 80 -9.89 7.40 7.35
C LEU A 80 -9.44 8.38 6.27
N GLU A 81 -8.68 9.41 6.64
CA GLU A 81 -8.18 10.40 5.68
C GLU A 81 -7.15 9.81 4.73
N ALA A 82 -6.25 8.94 5.21
CA ALA A 82 -5.32 8.20 4.35
C ALA A 82 -6.06 7.33 3.32
N ILE A 83 -7.05 6.56 3.75
CA ILE A 83 -7.85 5.71 2.84
C ILE A 83 -8.62 6.54 1.81
N LYS A 84 -9.27 7.63 2.25
CA LYS A 84 -9.99 8.53 1.33
C LYS A 84 -9.06 9.19 0.33
N MET A 85 -7.86 9.60 0.75
CA MET A 85 -6.86 10.19 -0.11
C MET A 85 -6.41 9.19 -1.19
N ALA A 86 -6.10 7.95 -0.79
CA ALA A 86 -5.74 6.87 -1.72
C ALA A 86 -6.85 6.65 -2.76
N HIS A 87 -8.09 6.44 -2.32
CA HIS A 87 -9.22 6.20 -3.23
C HIS A 87 -9.46 7.36 -4.20
N LYS A 88 -9.37 8.62 -3.74
CA LYS A 88 -9.52 9.79 -4.61
C LYS A 88 -8.43 9.88 -5.68
N ALA A 89 -7.23 9.39 -5.39
CA ALA A 89 -6.12 9.35 -6.33
C ALA A 89 -6.11 8.09 -7.23
N GLY A 90 -7.12 7.21 -7.11
CA GLY A 90 -7.15 5.94 -7.84
C GLY A 90 -6.23 4.86 -7.28
N TYR A 91 -5.63 5.09 -6.11
CA TYR A 91 -4.85 4.08 -5.39
C TYR A 91 -5.80 3.12 -4.67
N THR A 92 -5.37 1.87 -4.58
CA THR A 92 -6.05 0.89 -3.73
C THR A 92 -5.54 1.00 -2.29
N ALA A 93 -6.43 0.84 -1.31
CA ALA A 93 -6.06 0.74 0.09
C ALA A 93 -6.21 -0.70 0.55
N ILE A 94 -5.24 -1.23 1.30
CA ILE A 94 -5.28 -2.60 1.81
C ILE A 94 -5.23 -2.53 3.33
N SER A 95 -6.32 -2.89 4.00
CA SER A 95 -6.34 -2.97 5.47
C SER A 95 -5.38 -4.08 5.92
N SER A 96 -4.47 -3.79 6.83
CA SER A 96 -3.43 -4.74 7.23
C SER A 96 -3.33 -4.93 8.72
N HIS A 97 -3.05 -6.17 9.10
CA HIS A 97 -2.58 -6.55 10.42
C HIS A 97 -1.14 -6.08 10.68
N ARG A 98 -0.68 -6.30 11.91
CA ARG A 98 0.73 -6.26 12.32
C ARG A 98 1.25 -7.68 12.55
N SER A 99 2.57 -7.84 12.65
CA SER A 99 3.18 -9.13 12.99
C SER A 99 2.84 -9.61 14.40
N GLY A 100 2.66 -8.68 15.34
CA GLY A 100 2.12 -8.94 16.68
C GLY A 100 0.68 -8.47 16.77
N GLU A 101 -0.27 -9.40 16.60
CA GLU A 101 -1.70 -9.13 16.71
C GLU A 101 -2.30 -9.46 18.08
N THR A 102 -3.51 -8.97 18.29
CA THR A 102 -4.35 -9.31 19.44
C THR A 102 -5.59 -10.11 19.00
N ALA A 103 -6.52 -10.38 19.92
CA ALA A 103 -7.82 -10.96 19.56
C ALA A 103 -8.81 -9.94 18.95
N ASP A 104 -8.41 -8.66 18.85
CA ASP A 104 -9.22 -7.60 18.26
C ASP A 104 -9.38 -7.80 16.74
N THR A 105 -10.60 -7.57 16.24
CA THR A 105 -10.96 -7.77 14.82
C THR A 105 -11.30 -6.47 14.10
N THR A 106 -10.96 -5.30 14.67
CA THR A 106 -11.35 -3.97 14.16
C THR A 106 -11.01 -3.78 12.68
N ILE A 107 -9.88 -4.33 12.21
CA ILE A 107 -9.45 -4.20 10.82
C ILE A 107 -10.38 -4.90 9.83
N ALA A 108 -11.14 -5.92 10.26
CA ALA A 108 -12.13 -6.59 9.41
C ALA A 108 -13.33 -5.68 9.17
N ASP A 109 -13.89 -5.10 10.23
CA ASP A 109 -14.97 -4.11 10.13
C ASP A 109 -14.53 -2.87 9.37
N LEU A 110 -13.30 -2.40 9.59
CA LEU A 110 -12.72 -1.25 8.88
C LEU A 110 -12.66 -1.50 7.36
N ALA A 111 -12.19 -2.69 6.94
CA ALA A 111 -12.06 -3.04 5.54
C ALA A 111 -13.41 -3.01 4.81
N VAL A 112 -14.46 -3.50 5.47
CA VAL A 112 -15.83 -3.48 4.94
C VAL A 112 -16.40 -2.06 4.96
N ALA A 113 -16.30 -1.35 6.09
CA ALA A 113 -16.88 -0.02 6.27
C ALA A 113 -16.33 1.01 5.28
N LEU A 114 -15.06 0.86 4.88
CA LEU A 114 -14.38 1.81 4.01
C LEU A 114 -14.22 1.32 2.58
N ASN A 115 -14.77 0.15 2.25
CA ASN A 115 -14.66 -0.46 0.93
C ASN A 115 -13.20 -0.50 0.43
N THR A 116 -12.28 -0.94 1.28
CA THR A 116 -10.88 -1.13 0.87
C THR A 116 -10.75 -2.28 -0.14
N CYS A 117 -11.73 -3.19 -0.16
CA CYS A 117 -11.84 -4.34 -1.06
C CYS A 117 -10.69 -5.36 -0.97
N GLN A 118 -9.68 -5.09 -0.15
CA GLN A 118 -8.52 -5.94 0.10
C GLN A 118 -8.13 -5.85 1.57
N ILE A 119 -7.80 -7.00 2.15
CA ILE A 119 -7.34 -7.12 3.54
C ILE A 119 -6.18 -8.12 3.59
N LYS A 120 -5.14 -7.78 4.36
CA LYS A 120 -3.98 -8.63 4.64
C LYS A 120 -3.93 -8.92 6.14
N THR A 121 -4.39 -10.10 6.53
CA THR A 121 -4.55 -10.48 7.96
C THR A 121 -3.90 -11.82 8.31
N GLY A 122 -2.81 -12.19 7.61
CA GLY A 122 -2.05 -13.41 7.90
C GLY A 122 -2.73 -14.71 7.44
N ALA A 123 -2.17 -15.84 7.87
CA ALA A 123 -2.64 -17.20 7.61
C ALA A 123 -3.02 -17.89 8.93
#